data_AF-A0A9E3HY28-F1
#
_entry.id   AF-A0A9E3HY28-F1
#
_cell.length_a   1.000
_cell.length_b   1.000
_cell.length_c   1.000
_cell.angle_alpha   90.00
_cell.angle_beta   90.00
_cell.angle_gamma   90.00
#
_symmetry.space_group_name_H-M   'P 1'
#
loop_
_entity.id
_entity.type
_entity.pdbx_description
1 polymer ?
#
loop_
_entity_poly.entity_id
_entity_poly.type
_entity_poly.pdbx_seq_one_letter_code
_entity_poly.pdbx_strand_id
1 'polypeptide(L)'
;MRFTIHQEADIYEESDYGEPPQVAIWLEDAETGAKQTVSATYRTATGDFYGKVECPISLPAWVMVWREETGNEGFPTPRQSAPEAITAATSLERLVSASATGIQRGRKLFYYIELNVAADFNAAFPLEGENMQLDYQHNGQPSLIYRGEIIAEPGNLSTPEPWARTAQYQFTGEVIEDLEGMESALQCFSKIEVEVVGE
;
A
#
# COMPACT_ATOMS: atom_id res chain seq x y z
N MET A 1 13.91 -4.43 -10.50
CA MET A 1 13.06 -3.21 -10.55
C MET A 1 13.11 -2.54 -9.19
N ARG A 2 13.38 -1.24 -9.15
CA ARG A 2 13.56 -0.44 -7.94
C ARG A 2 12.42 0.56 -7.82
N PHE A 3 11.91 0.71 -6.61
CA PHE A 3 10.90 1.69 -6.23
C PHE A 3 11.51 2.68 -5.24
N THR A 4 11.26 3.96 -5.45
CA THR A 4 11.68 5.05 -4.57
C THR A 4 10.51 6.01 -4.39
N ILE A 5 10.01 6.13 -3.16
CA ILE A 5 8.81 6.91 -2.84
C ILE A 5 9.18 7.93 -1.77
N HIS A 6 8.96 9.21 -2.08
CA HIS A 6 9.12 10.32 -1.15
C HIS A 6 7.80 10.59 -0.44
N GLN A 7 7.85 10.70 0.89
CA GLN A 7 6.71 10.89 1.76
C GLN A 7 6.72 12.30 2.35
N GLU A 8 5.57 12.96 2.35
CA GLU A 8 5.38 14.27 2.98
C GLU A 8 4.99 14.08 4.45
N ALA A 9 5.93 14.38 5.35
CA ALA A 9 5.74 14.15 6.78
C ALA A 9 4.58 14.94 7.36
N ASP A 10 4.45 16.19 6.94
CA ASP A 10 3.41 17.10 7.41
C ASP A 10 2.00 16.49 7.20
N ILE A 11 1.80 15.71 6.13
CA ILE A 11 0.52 15.06 5.85
C ILE A 11 0.15 14.02 6.91
N TYR A 12 1.06 13.10 7.24
CA TYR A 12 0.74 12.05 8.22
C TYR A 12 0.95 12.50 9.66
N GLU A 13 1.77 13.53 9.92
CA GLU A 13 1.94 14.16 11.24
C GLU A 13 0.70 14.98 11.65
N GLU A 14 -0.09 15.48 10.69
CA GLU A 14 -1.37 16.16 10.91
C GLU A 14 -2.55 15.20 11.12
N SER A 15 -2.39 13.90 10.85
CA SER A 15 -3.40 12.88 11.20
C SER A 15 -3.56 12.76 12.72
N ASP A 16 -4.70 12.23 13.17
CA ASP A 16 -4.95 12.05 14.62
C ASP A 16 -3.91 11.14 15.31
N TYR A 17 -3.24 10.26 14.55
CA TYR A 17 -2.24 9.33 15.08
C TYR A 17 -0.80 9.82 14.89
N GLY A 18 -0.54 10.70 13.93
CA GLY A 18 0.80 11.27 13.70
C GLY A 18 1.85 10.23 13.30
N GLU A 19 1.46 9.09 12.76
CA GLU A 19 2.36 7.97 12.46
C GLU A 19 2.68 7.86 10.96
N PRO A 20 3.90 7.44 10.60
CA PRO A 20 4.22 7.13 9.21
C PRO A 20 3.24 6.12 8.61
N PRO A 21 2.89 6.27 7.33
CA PRO A 21 1.88 5.45 6.71
C PRO A 21 2.29 3.98 6.58
N GLN A 22 1.28 3.11 6.46
CA GLN A 22 1.47 1.75 5.97
C GLN A 22 1.56 1.78 4.44
N VAL A 23 2.46 0.98 3.87
CA VAL A 23 2.70 0.93 2.43
C VAL A 23 2.92 -0.51 1.97
N ALA A 24 2.28 -0.90 0.87
CA ALA A 24 2.60 -2.13 0.15
C ALA A 24 2.87 -1.87 -1.32
N ILE A 25 3.71 -2.72 -1.92
CA ILE A 25 4.09 -2.70 -3.32
C ILE A 25 4.01 -4.11 -3.85
N TRP A 26 3.33 -4.29 -5.00
CA TRP A 26 3.31 -5.56 -5.70
C TRP A 26 3.33 -5.37 -7.22
N LEU A 27 3.69 -6.43 -7.92
CA LEU A 27 3.70 -6.53 -9.36
C LEU A 27 2.56 -7.45 -9.82
N GLU A 28 2.09 -7.22 -11.04
CA GLU A 28 1.21 -8.13 -11.77
C GLU A 28 1.74 -8.27 -13.20
N ASP A 29 1.99 -9.52 -13.62
CA ASP A 29 2.37 -9.80 -14.98
C ASP A 29 1.18 -9.58 -15.92
N ALA A 30 1.33 -8.70 -16.91
CA ALA A 30 0.22 -8.30 -17.78
C ALA A 30 -0.27 -9.44 -18.71
N GLU A 31 0.52 -10.49 -18.90
CA GLU A 31 0.13 -11.65 -19.71
C GLU A 31 -0.49 -12.76 -18.87
N THR A 32 0.07 -13.06 -17.69
CA THR A 32 -0.37 -14.20 -16.87
C THR A 32 -1.30 -13.83 -15.72
N GLY A 33 -1.36 -12.55 -15.35
CA GLY A 33 -2.07 -12.07 -14.16
C GLY A 33 -1.41 -12.49 -12.84
N ALA A 34 -0.23 -13.12 -12.89
CA ALA A 34 0.49 -13.57 -11.71
C ALA A 34 0.95 -12.37 -10.90
N LYS A 35 0.59 -12.36 -9.61
CA LYS A 35 0.97 -11.30 -8.68
C LYS A 35 2.16 -11.69 -7.84
N GLN A 36 2.98 -10.72 -7.54
CA GLN A 36 4.15 -10.89 -6.68
C GLN A 36 4.29 -9.70 -5.73
N THR A 37 4.25 -9.94 -4.43
CA THR A 37 4.56 -8.93 -3.44
C THR A 37 6.04 -8.54 -3.52
N VAL A 38 6.30 -7.23 -3.55
CA VAL A 38 7.65 -6.65 -3.53
C VAL A 38 8.03 -6.21 -2.12
N SER A 39 7.13 -5.47 -1.46
CA SER A 39 7.33 -5.00 -0.10
C SER A 39 5.98 -4.73 0.58
N ALA A 40 5.93 -4.84 1.90
CA ALA A 40 4.80 -4.41 2.72
C ALA A 40 5.33 -3.96 4.09
N THR A 41 4.79 -2.88 4.66
CA THR A 41 5.22 -2.38 5.97
C THR A 41 5.04 -3.42 7.07
N TYR A 42 5.98 -3.44 8.02
CA TYR A 42 6.10 -4.49 9.04
C TYR A 42 4.79 -4.84 9.75
N ARG A 43 4.03 -3.83 10.24
CA ARG A 43 2.84 -4.09 11.07
C ARG A 43 1.79 -4.89 10.32
N THR A 44 1.36 -4.43 9.14
CA THR A 44 0.39 -5.16 8.32
C THR A 44 0.96 -6.47 7.78
N ALA A 45 2.25 -6.50 7.46
CA ALA A 45 2.90 -7.69 6.91
C ALA A 45 3.12 -8.82 7.95
N THR A 46 3.17 -8.49 9.23
CA THR A 46 3.38 -9.45 10.32
C THR A 46 2.17 -9.63 11.21
N GLY A 47 1.15 -8.78 11.11
CA GLY A 47 0.05 -8.71 12.07
C GLY A 47 0.51 -8.33 13.48
N ASP A 48 1.74 -7.81 13.63
CA ASP A 48 2.29 -7.37 14.90
C ASP A 48 2.01 -5.87 15.11
N PHE A 49 0.92 -5.62 15.84
CA PHE A 49 0.51 -4.27 16.27
C PHE A 49 0.82 -4.04 17.76
N TYR A 50 1.72 -4.80 18.38
CA TYR A 50 1.97 -4.68 19.83
C TYR A 50 2.31 -3.23 20.23
N GLY A 51 1.52 -2.68 21.16
CA GLY A 51 1.66 -1.30 21.63
C GLY A 51 1.02 -0.23 20.72
N LYS A 52 0.24 -0.63 19.72
CA LYS A 52 -0.48 0.23 18.77
C LYS A 52 -1.92 -0.22 18.59
N VAL A 53 -2.75 0.64 17.99
CA VAL A 53 -4.12 0.28 17.58
C VAL A 53 -4.03 -0.68 16.40
N GLU A 54 -4.73 -1.81 16.49
CA GLU A 54 -4.80 -2.79 15.41
C GLU A 54 -5.62 -2.22 14.25
N CYS A 55 -5.01 -2.11 13.06
CA CYS A 55 -5.70 -1.68 11.84
C CYS A 55 -5.47 -2.71 10.73
N PRO A 56 -6.17 -3.86 10.78
CA PRO A 56 -6.06 -4.91 9.77
C PRO A 56 -6.62 -4.48 8.41
N ILE A 57 -7.37 -3.37 8.35
CA ILE A 57 -7.84 -2.74 7.11
C ILE A 57 -6.90 -1.64 6.57
N SER A 58 -5.66 -1.58 7.03
CA SER A 58 -4.68 -0.60 6.55
C SER A 58 -4.20 -0.88 5.11
N LEU A 59 -3.98 -2.14 4.73
CA LEU A 59 -3.57 -2.50 3.35
C LEU A 59 -4.42 -3.66 2.79
N PRO A 60 -5.75 -3.50 2.67
CA PRO A 60 -6.66 -4.60 2.37
C PRO A 60 -6.50 -5.13 0.94
N ALA A 61 -6.09 -4.30 -0.03
CA ALA A 61 -5.85 -4.78 -1.39
C ALA A 61 -4.60 -5.68 -1.43
N TRP A 62 -3.52 -5.26 -0.78
CA TRP A 62 -2.32 -6.08 -0.65
C TRP A 62 -2.57 -7.38 0.13
N VAL A 63 -3.40 -7.36 1.17
CA VAL A 63 -3.78 -8.60 1.89
C VAL A 63 -4.42 -9.61 0.94
N MET A 64 -5.22 -9.18 -0.04
CA MET A 64 -5.77 -10.08 -1.06
C MET A 64 -4.67 -10.68 -1.96
N VAL A 65 -3.66 -9.89 -2.33
CA VAL A 65 -2.48 -10.37 -3.07
C VAL A 65 -1.71 -11.42 -2.26
N TRP A 66 -1.44 -11.13 -0.99
CA TRP A 66 -0.74 -12.05 -0.10
C TRP A 66 -1.51 -13.38 0.09
N ARG A 67 -2.85 -13.32 0.21
CA ARG A 67 -3.71 -14.51 0.27
C ARG A 67 -3.57 -15.36 -1.00
N GLU A 68 -3.58 -14.73 -2.17
CA GLU A 68 -3.39 -15.40 -3.46
C GLU A 68 -2.01 -16.09 -3.55
N GLU A 69 -0.94 -15.40 -3.13
CA GLU A 69 0.43 -15.93 -3.18
C GLU A 69 0.67 -17.09 -2.22
N THR A 70 0.03 -17.06 -1.05
CA THR A 70 0.31 -18.01 0.04
C THR A 70 -0.74 -19.11 0.19
N GLY A 71 -1.91 -18.97 -0.45
CA GLY A 71 -3.06 -19.85 -0.25
C GLY A 71 -3.72 -19.71 1.13
N ASN A 72 -3.42 -18.65 1.88
CA ASN A 72 -4.08 -18.37 3.15
C ASN A 72 -5.43 -17.67 2.93
N GLU A 73 -6.38 -17.87 3.85
CA GLU A 73 -7.69 -17.20 3.84
C GLU A 73 -7.78 -16.05 4.87
N GLY A 74 -6.77 -15.91 5.75
CA GLY A 74 -6.74 -14.95 6.85
C GLY A 74 -5.88 -13.71 6.59
N PHE A 75 -5.65 -12.93 7.63
CA PHE A 75 -4.65 -11.85 7.62
C PHE A 75 -3.27 -12.42 7.97
N PRO A 76 -2.17 -11.72 7.61
CA PRO A 76 -0.88 -12.00 8.20
C PRO A 76 -0.96 -11.94 9.73
N THR A 77 -0.28 -12.87 10.40
CA THR A 77 -0.19 -12.91 11.87
C THR A 77 1.25 -13.19 12.29
N PRO A 78 1.63 -12.98 13.55
CA PRO A 78 3.00 -13.28 13.99
C PRO A 78 3.39 -14.75 13.82
N ARG A 79 2.42 -15.66 13.65
CA ARG A 79 2.65 -17.08 13.35
C ARG A 79 2.62 -17.40 11.86
N GLN A 80 2.08 -16.50 11.04
CA GLN A 80 1.88 -16.62 9.60
C GLN A 80 2.13 -15.25 8.96
N SER A 81 3.35 -14.74 9.07
CA SER A 81 3.73 -13.43 8.54
C SER A 81 4.09 -13.52 7.07
N ALA A 82 4.08 -12.38 6.39
CA ALA A 82 4.81 -12.25 5.13
C ALA A 82 6.32 -12.47 5.37
N PRO A 83 7.06 -13.02 4.39
CA PRO A 83 8.51 -13.19 4.47
C PRO A 83 9.25 -11.90 4.84
N GLU A 84 10.28 -11.97 5.69
CA GLU A 84 11.03 -10.78 6.16
C GLU A 84 11.66 -9.97 5.03
N ALA A 85 11.98 -10.61 3.89
CA ALA A 85 12.52 -9.93 2.71
C ALA A 85 11.55 -8.85 2.15
N ILE A 86 10.27 -8.95 2.47
CA ILE A 86 9.19 -8.05 2.06
C ILE A 86 8.91 -6.98 3.14
N THR A 87 9.26 -7.23 4.41
CA THR A 87 8.87 -6.40 5.56
C THR A 87 9.86 -5.30 5.94
N ALA A 88 11.04 -5.30 5.31
CA ALA A 88 12.18 -4.45 5.69
C ALA A 88 12.16 -3.02 5.10
N ALA A 89 11.03 -2.55 4.57
CA ALA A 89 10.87 -1.16 4.15
C ALA A 89 10.87 -0.24 5.37
N THR A 90 12.07 0.05 5.88
CA THR A 90 12.30 1.02 6.94
C THR A 90 12.13 2.40 6.32
N SER A 91 11.13 3.16 6.78
CA SER A 91 11.06 4.61 6.57
C SER A 91 12.18 5.27 7.36
N LEU A 92 13.42 5.14 6.89
CA LEU A 92 14.46 6.07 7.29
C LEU A 92 14.10 7.39 6.60
N GLU A 93 13.55 8.32 7.38
CA GLU A 93 13.43 9.73 7.00
C GLU A 93 12.72 9.96 5.65
N ARG A 94 11.38 9.84 5.63
CA ARG A 94 10.52 10.28 4.50
C ARG A 94 10.75 9.54 3.17
N LEU A 95 11.45 8.41 3.18
CA LEU A 95 11.75 7.63 1.98
C LEU A 95 11.33 6.17 2.14
N VAL A 96 10.57 5.64 1.19
CA VAL A 96 10.37 4.18 1.02
C VAL A 96 11.22 3.73 -0.15
N SER A 97 12.01 2.68 0.06
CA SER A 97 12.80 2.04 -0.98
C SER A 97 12.55 0.55 -0.99
N ALA A 98 12.21 0.00 -2.16
CA ALA A 98 11.99 -1.42 -2.36
C ALA A 98 12.60 -1.88 -3.67
N SER A 99 12.91 -3.17 -3.79
CA SER A 99 13.45 -3.74 -5.02
C SER A 99 12.91 -5.14 -5.25
N ALA A 100 12.38 -5.35 -6.45
CA ALA A 100 11.98 -6.65 -6.96
C ALA A 100 13.10 -7.24 -7.82
N THR A 101 13.45 -8.50 -7.57
CA THR A 101 14.44 -9.28 -8.32
C THR A 101 13.76 -10.44 -9.05
N GLY A 102 14.48 -11.10 -9.95
CA GLY A 102 13.96 -12.27 -10.69
C GLY A 102 12.91 -11.94 -11.76
N ILE A 103 12.76 -10.67 -12.14
CA ILE A 103 11.85 -10.25 -13.20
C ILE A 103 12.48 -10.59 -14.55
N GLN A 104 11.77 -11.35 -15.39
CA GLN A 104 12.22 -11.65 -16.73
C GLN A 104 12.22 -10.39 -17.61
N ARG A 105 13.32 -10.19 -18.34
CA ARG A 105 13.49 -9.08 -19.27
C ARG A 105 12.40 -9.07 -20.36
N GLY A 106 11.92 -7.86 -20.70
CA GLY A 106 10.95 -7.62 -21.76
C GLY A 106 9.49 -7.89 -21.39
N ARG A 107 9.21 -8.37 -20.17
CA ARG A 107 7.83 -8.56 -19.68
C ARG A 107 7.15 -7.21 -19.48
N LYS A 108 5.88 -7.12 -19.87
CA LYS A 108 5.00 -6.00 -19.52
C LYS A 108 4.40 -6.27 -18.14
N LEU A 109 4.55 -5.31 -17.23
CA LEU A 109 4.10 -5.41 -15.84
C LEU A 109 3.16 -4.25 -15.52
N PHE A 110 2.10 -4.56 -14.78
CA PHE A 110 1.48 -3.57 -13.91
C PHE A 110 2.18 -3.62 -12.55
N TYR A 111 2.29 -2.47 -11.92
CA TYR A 111 2.75 -2.37 -10.55
C TYR A 111 1.80 -1.47 -9.78
N TYR A 112 1.69 -1.77 -8.50
CA TYR A 112 0.75 -1.11 -7.62
C TYR A 112 1.45 -0.72 -6.33
N ILE A 113 1.00 0.40 -5.78
CA ILE A 113 1.46 0.91 -4.49
C ILE A 113 0.21 1.26 -3.70
N GLU A 114 -0.03 0.55 -2.60
CA GLU A 114 -1.11 0.85 -1.67
C GLU A 114 -0.55 1.63 -0.48
N LEU A 115 -1.22 2.72 -0.14
CA LEU A 115 -0.86 3.66 0.91
C LEU A 115 -2.03 3.79 1.89
N ASN A 116 -1.75 3.78 3.18
CA ASN A 116 -2.73 4.15 4.20
C ASN A 116 -2.10 5.03 5.28
N VAL A 117 -2.72 6.19 5.49
CA VAL A 117 -2.43 7.10 6.61
C VAL A 117 -3.52 6.87 7.64
N ALA A 118 -3.16 6.23 8.76
CA ALA A 118 -4.14 5.91 9.80
C ALA A 118 -4.71 7.20 10.42
N ALA A 119 -6.02 7.18 10.67
CA ALA A 119 -6.77 8.27 11.30
C ALA A 119 -6.71 9.61 10.52
N ASP A 120 -6.54 9.54 9.20
CA ASP A 120 -6.58 10.69 8.27
C ASP A 120 -8.03 11.03 7.89
N PHE A 121 -8.80 11.50 8.87
CA PHE A 121 -10.23 11.80 8.69
C PHE A 121 -10.45 13.10 7.91
N ASN A 122 -11.51 13.14 7.11
CA ASN A 122 -11.99 14.37 6.48
C ASN A 122 -13.52 14.39 6.40
N ALA A 123 -14.09 15.36 5.66
CA ALA A 123 -15.54 15.50 5.55
C ALA A 123 -16.22 14.30 4.85
N ALA A 124 -15.54 13.65 3.90
CA ALA A 124 -16.05 12.50 3.17
C ALA A 124 -15.84 11.18 3.91
N PHE A 125 -14.78 11.09 4.71
CA PHE A 125 -14.38 9.93 5.51
C PHE A 125 -14.26 10.31 6.99
N PRO A 126 -15.40 10.59 7.67
CA PRO A 126 -15.39 10.99 9.07
C PRO A 126 -15.18 9.79 10.00
N LEU A 127 -14.75 10.05 11.22
CA LEU A 127 -14.71 9.08 12.31
C LEU A 127 -16.12 8.52 12.64
N GLU A 128 -17.14 9.38 12.56
CA GLU A 128 -18.54 9.02 12.74
C GLU A 128 -19.35 9.47 11.52
N GLY A 129 -19.85 8.50 10.74
CA GLY A 129 -20.71 8.75 9.57
C GLY A 129 -22.16 9.10 9.95
N GLU A 130 -22.94 9.54 8.95
CA GLU A 130 -24.32 10.06 9.14
C GLU A 130 -25.28 9.08 9.84
N ASN A 131 -25.04 7.77 9.73
CA ASN A 131 -25.86 6.72 10.35
C ASN A 131 -25.30 6.23 11.69
N MET A 132 -24.48 7.04 12.38
CA MET A 132 -23.71 6.64 13.58
C MET A 132 -22.79 5.44 13.31
N GLN A 133 -22.35 5.29 12.06
CA GLN A 133 -21.35 4.28 11.70
C GLN A 133 -19.99 4.81 12.10
N LEU A 134 -19.39 4.19 13.12
CA LEU A 134 -18.07 4.56 13.62
C LEU A 134 -16.96 3.82 12.87
N ASP A 135 -15.90 4.54 12.53
CA ASP A 135 -14.63 3.96 12.09
C ASP A 135 -13.83 3.47 13.29
N TYR A 136 -14.20 2.28 13.80
CA TYR A 136 -13.55 1.66 14.95
C TYR A 136 -12.06 1.35 14.72
N GLN A 137 -11.65 1.21 13.46
CA GLN A 137 -10.29 0.85 13.07
C GLN A 137 -9.43 2.09 12.83
N HIS A 138 -10.04 3.28 12.92
CA HIS A 138 -9.40 4.56 12.68
C HIS A 138 -8.65 4.57 11.35
N ASN A 139 -9.34 4.13 10.30
CA ASN A 139 -8.80 4.16 8.96
C ASN A 139 -8.68 5.61 8.47
N GLY A 140 -9.74 6.40 8.67
CA GLY A 140 -9.88 7.71 8.04
C GLY A 140 -10.14 7.56 6.55
N GLN A 141 -9.43 8.34 5.74
CA GLN A 141 -9.38 8.11 4.31
C GLN A 141 -8.94 6.66 4.03
N PRO A 142 -9.71 5.89 3.23
CA PRO A 142 -9.36 4.51 2.93
C PRO A 142 -8.04 4.44 2.17
N SER A 143 -7.44 3.25 2.15
CA SER A 143 -6.16 3.04 1.48
C SER A 143 -6.21 3.47 0.02
N LEU A 144 -5.27 4.32 -0.38
CA LEU A 144 -5.09 4.82 -1.73
C LEU A 144 -4.19 3.87 -2.53
N ILE A 145 -4.61 3.51 -3.74
CA ILE A 145 -3.87 2.63 -4.64
C ILE A 145 -3.40 3.45 -5.84
N TYR A 146 -2.08 3.52 -6.00
CA TYR A 146 -1.44 3.99 -7.22
C TYR A 146 -1.22 2.80 -8.15
N ARG A 147 -1.36 3.03 -9.47
CA ARG A 147 -1.10 2.03 -10.49
C ARG A 147 -0.20 2.62 -11.57
N GLY A 148 0.77 1.82 -12.01
CA GLY A 148 1.57 2.15 -13.18
C GLY A 148 1.84 0.93 -14.06
N GLU A 149 2.40 1.21 -15.21
CA GLU A 149 2.81 0.20 -16.19
C GLU A 149 4.28 0.38 -16.52
N ILE A 150 5.02 -0.71 -16.67
CA ILE A 150 6.40 -0.68 -17.15
C ILE A 150 6.72 -1.93 -17.97
N ILE A 151 7.62 -1.78 -18.95
CA ILE A 151 8.26 -2.93 -19.60
C ILE A 151 9.58 -3.19 -18.86
N ALA A 152 9.82 -4.43 -18.46
CA ALA A 152 11.01 -4.89 -17.73
C ALA A 152 12.29 -4.88 -18.59
N GLU A 153 12.66 -3.71 -19.13
CA GLU A 153 13.90 -3.47 -19.87
C GLU A 153 14.81 -2.54 -19.06
N PRO A 154 16.08 -2.87 -18.83
CA PRO A 154 17.00 -2.03 -18.07
C PRO A 154 17.03 -0.58 -18.56
N GLY A 155 16.93 0.37 -17.63
CA GLY A 155 16.89 1.81 -17.90
C GLY A 155 15.48 2.36 -18.16
N ASN A 156 14.44 1.51 -18.27
CA ASN A 156 13.08 2.00 -18.31
C ASN A 156 12.68 2.64 -16.98
N LEU A 157 11.98 3.77 -17.08
CA LEU A 157 11.43 4.53 -15.97
C LEU A 157 9.92 4.60 -16.10
N SER A 158 9.22 4.66 -14.96
CA SER A 158 7.78 4.88 -14.91
C SER A 158 7.40 5.62 -13.63
N THR A 159 6.27 6.30 -13.67
CA THR A 159 5.63 6.99 -12.54
C THR A 159 4.16 6.60 -12.54
N PRO A 160 3.64 6.03 -11.45
CA PRO A 160 2.24 5.64 -11.38
C PRO A 160 1.33 6.85 -11.14
N GLU A 161 0.04 6.66 -11.40
CA GLU A 161 -1.00 7.63 -11.07
C GLU A 161 -1.90 7.06 -9.97
N PRO A 162 -2.52 7.91 -9.12
CA PRO A 162 -3.63 7.50 -8.26
C PRO A 162 -4.71 6.82 -9.10
N TRP A 163 -5.14 5.62 -8.70
CA TRP A 163 -6.03 4.80 -9.52
C TRP A 163 -7.32 4.43 -8.79
N ALA A 164 -7.23 4.02 -7.54
CA ALA A 164 -8.36 3.47 -6.81
C ALA A 164 -8.20 3.65 -5.29
N ARG A 165 -9.27 3.37 -4.56
CA ARG A 165 -9.26 3.29 -3.08
C ARG A 165 -9.89 2.01 -2.59
N THR A 166 -9.78 1.76 -1.29
CA THR A 166 -10.42 0.62 -0.63
C THR A 166 -11.64 1.07 0.18
N ALA A 167 -12.28 0.15 0.91
CA ALA A 167 -13.41 0.48 1.78
C ALA A 167 -12.93 1.08 3.12
N GLN A 168 -13.59 2.16 3.58
CA GLN A 168 -13.24 2.82 4.84
C GLN A 168 -13.46 1.91 6.06
N TYR A 169 -14.64 1.32 6.19
CA TYR A 169 -15.09 0.76 7.47
C TYR A 169 -14.78 -0.72 7.69
N GLN A 170 -14.55 -1.49 6.62
CA GLN A 170 -14.48 -2.94 6.69
C GLN A 170 -13.53 -3.51 5.65
N PHE A 171 -12.99 -4.69 5.95
CA PHE A 171 -12.23 -5.47 5.00
C PHE A 171 -13.17 -6.08 3.96
N THR A 172 -13.13 -5.58 2.72
CA THR A 172 -13.79 -6.23 1.56
C THR A 172 -12.78 -6.85 0.59
N GLY A 173 -11.54 -6.35 0.57
CA GLY A 173 -10.57 -6.65 -0.48
C GLY A 173 -10.94 -6.05 -1.84
N GLU A 174 -12.01 -5.25 -1.89
CA GLU A 174 -12.50 -4.60 -3.11
C GLU A 174 -11.64 -3.38 -3.44
N VAL A 175 -11.32 -3.26 -4.71
CA VAL A 175 -10.67 -2.08 -5.29
C VAL A 175 -11.76 -1.23 -5.96
N ILE A 176 -11.95 -0.03 -5.45
CA ILE A 176 -12.96 0.92 -5.90
C ILE A 176 -12.26 1.95 -6.79
N GLU A 177 -12.49 1.90 -8.10
CA GLU A 177 -11.92 2.82 -9.12
C GLU A 177 -12.60 4.20 -9.08
N ASP A 178 -12.66 4.78 -7.90
CA ASP A 178 -13.18 6.10 -7.58
C ASP A 178 -12.33 6.72 -6.47
N LEU A 179 -11.98 7.99 -6.62
CA LEU A 179 -11.18 8.75 -5.66
C LEU A 179 -11.98 9.92 -5.05
N GLU A 180 -13.30 9.96 -5.25
CA GLU A 180 -14.17 10.97 -4.66
C GLU A 180 -14.00 11.02 -3.13
N GLY A 181 -13.82 12.23 -2.62
CA GLY A 181 -13.59 12.49 -1.20
C GLY A 181 -12.15 12.30 -0.71
N MET A 182 -11.24 11.72 -1.51
CA MET A 182 -9.82 11.61 -1.14
C MET A 182 -9.15 12.98 -1.22
N GLU A 183 -8.39 13.36 -0.19
CA GLU A 183 -7.76 14.67 -0.03
C GLU A 183 -6.29 14.54 0.41
N SER A 184 -5.99 14.59 1.71
CA SER A 184 -4.61 14.55 2.26
C SER A 184 -3.85 13.29 1.86
N ALA A 185 -4.51 12.13 1.78
CA ALA A 185 -3.88 10.89 1.33
C ALA A 185 -3.27 10.99 -0.09
N LEU A 186 -3.85 11.79 -0.99
CA LEU A 186 -3.31 12.03 -2.35
C LEU A 186 -2.02 12.88 -2.33
N GLN A 187 -1.76 13.59 -1.25
CA GLN A 187 -0.61 14.48 -1.08
C GLN A 187 0.53 13.83 -0.30
N CYS A 188 0.29 12.70 0.35
CA CYS A 188 1.26 12.01 1.20
C CYS A 188 2.51 11.55 0.41
N PHE A 189 2.37 11.23 -0.88
CA PHE A 189 3.50 10.91 -1.75
C PHE A 189 3.79 12.05 -2.71
N SER A 190 4.88 12.78 -2.49
CA SER A 190 5.27 13.89 -3.38
C SER A 190 5.98 13.44 -4.64
N LYS A 191 6.61 12.26 -4.59
CA LYS A 191 7.33 11.71 -5.74
C LYS A 191 7.40 10.20 -5.66
N ILE A 192 7.06 9.54 -6.76
CA ILE A 192 7.20 8.10 -6.94
C ILE A 192 8.04 7.85 -8.20
N GLU A 193 9.17 7.18 -8.01
CA GLU A 193 10.08 6.79 -9.08
C GLU A 193 10.20 5.27 -9.14
N VAL A 194 10.01 4.75 -10.34
CA VAL A 194 10.10 3.32 -10.61
C VAL A 194 11.08 3.11 -11.76
N GLU A 195 12.11 2.30 -11.51
CA GLU A 195 13.19 2.05 -12.46
C GLU A 195 13.40 0.54 -12.65
N VAL A 196 13.58 0.11 -13.89
CA VAL A 196 14.14 -1.21 -14.16
C VAL A 196 15.66 -1.11 -14.12
N VAL A 197 16.24 -1.49 -13.00
CA VAL A 197 17.69 -1.64 -12.86
C VAL A 197 18.18 -2.87 -13.64
N GLY A 198 19.28 -2.72 -14.38
CA GLY A 198 19.97 -3.85 -15.00
C GLY A 198 20.74 -4.65 -13.96
N GLU A 199 20.72 -5.98 -14.09
CA GLU A 199 21.73 -6.86 -13.50
C GLU A 199 22.97 -6.95 -14.40
#